data_AF-A0A397GCL5-F1
#
_entry.id   AF-A0A397GCL5-F1
#
_cell.length_a   1.000
_cell.length_b   1.000
_cell.length_c   1.000
_cell.angle_alpha   90.00
_cell.angle_beta   90.00
_cell.angle_gamma   90.00
#
_symmetry.space_group_name_H-M   'P 1'
#
loop_
_entity.id
_entity.type
_entity.pdbx_description
1 polymer ?
#
loop_
_entity_poly.entity_id
_entity_poly.type
_entity_poly.pdbx_seq_one_letter_code
_entity_poly.pdbx_strand_id
1 'polypeptide(L)'
;MVLSLKELPEDENDSSLTLSTFLNKGVYIKSFVVSQNDMFESVKRVTGTTDADWTITYEDTRKRCEDGLAQVKVGNMAGFSKMLYARAFYPDDSNHLSEKAQNDLLGLPDENLDESTKVGIDLVKELQLRVERMAS
;
A
#
# COMPACT_ATOMS: atom_id res chain seq x y z
N MET A 1 -0.66 -7.73 16.92
CA MET A 1 -0.53 -8.11 15.50
C MET A 1 -1.17 -9.49 15.33
N VAL A 2 -1.82 -9.79 14.20
CA VAL A 2 -2.54 -11.07 13.97
C VAL A 2 -1.67 -12.29 14.29
N LEU A 3 -0.39 -12.24 13.93
CA LEU A 3 0.60 -13.30 14.17
C LEU A 3 0.95 -13.53 15.65
N SER A 4 0.45 -12.68 16.56
CA SER A 4 0.67 -12.79 18.01
C SER A 4 -0.54 -13.35 18.75
N LEU A 5 -1.65 -13.64 18.04
CA LEU A 5 -2.85 -14.21 18.64
C LEU A 5 -2.64 -15.70 18.93
N LYS A 6 -3.30 -16.21 19.96
CA LYS A 6 -3.37 -17.65 20.22
C LYS A 6 -4.09 -18.36 19.06
N GLU A 7 -3.76 -19.62 18.81
CA GLU A 7 -4.41 -20.40 17.76
C GLU A 7 -5.88 -20.67 18.06
N LEU A 8 -6.15 -21.15 19.28
CA LEU A 8 -7.47 -21.53 19.80
C LEU A 8 -7.75 -20.83 21.14
N PRO A 9 -9.02 -20.71 21.55
CA PRO A 9 -9.37 -20.35 22.93
C PRO A 9 -8.87 -21.42 23.90
N GLU A 10 -8.54 -21.04 25.14
CA GLU A 10 -8.08 -21.98 26.17
C GLU A 10 -9.21 -22.91 26.66
N ASP A 11 -10.42 -22.37 26.78
CA ASP A 11 -11.62 -23.10 27.20
C ASP A 11 -12.91 -22.42 26.69
N GLU A 12 -14.07 -22.95 27.07
CA GLU A 12 -15.39 -22.45 26.67
C GLU A 12 -15.73 -21.04 27.19
N ASN A 13 -15.00 -20.54 28.19
CA ASN A 13 -15.17 -19.21 28.76
C ASN A 13 -14.16 -18.20 28.21
N ASP A 14 -13.15 -18.64 27.46
CA ASP A 14 -12.17 -17.77 26.83
C ASP A 14 -12.78 -17.05 25.61
N SER A 15 -13.05 -15.75 25.80
CA SER A 15 -13.59 -14.85 24.79
C SER A 15 -12.51 -14.02 24.08
N SER A 16 -11.23 -14.35 24.27
CA SER A 16 -10.13 -13.67 23.60
C SER A 16 -10.14 -13.89 22.09
N LEU A 17 -9.63 -12.90 21.35
CA LEU A 17 -9.48 -13.01 19.91
C LEU A 17 -8.37 -14.03 19.58
N THR A 18 -8.71 -15.06 18.80
CA THR A 18 -7.78 -16.13 18.39
C THR A 18 -7.72 -16.25 16.88
N LEU A 19 -6.71 -16.94 16.36
CA LEU A 19 -6.59 -17.18 14.91
C LEU A 19 -7.77 -18.00 14.36
N SER A 20 -8.35 -18.88 15.18
CA SER A 20 -9.51 -19.69 14.80
C SER A 20 -10.72 -18.87 14.35
N THR A 21 -10.88 -17.64 14.86
CA THR A 21 -11.94 -16.69 14.44
C THR A 21 -11.87 -16.38 12.94
N PHE A 22 -10.67 -16.41 12.38
CA PHE A 22 -10.36 -16.10 10.98
C PHE A 22 -10.17 -17.36 10.11
N LEU A 23 -10.34 -18.57 10.67
CA LEU A 23 -10.18 -19.81 9.91
C LEU A 23 -11.11 -19.81 8.68
N ASN A 24 -10.53 -20.06 7.51
CA ASN A 24 -11.20 -20.04 6.20
C ASN A 24 -11.84 -18.68 5.84
N LYS A 25 -11.40 -17.58 6.46
CA LYS A 25 -11.85 -16.21 6.17
C LYS A 25 -10.65 -15.33 5.81
N GLY A 26 -10.90 -14.29 5.03
CA GLY A 26 -9.91 -13.25 4.78
C GLY A 26 -9.68 -12.39 6.03
N VAL A 27 -8.43 -12.04 6.27
CA VAL A 27 -8.06 -10.98 7.22
C VAL A 27 -7.77 -9.72 6.42
N TYR A 28 -8.55 -8.67 6.67
CA TYR A 28 -8.45 -7.40 5.96
C TYR A 28 -7.92 -6.33 6.91
N ILE A 29 -6.84 -5.68 6.51
CA ILE A 29 -6.26 -4.55 7.22
C ILE A 29 -6.10 -3.39 6.24
N LYS A 30 -6.18 -2.16 6.75
CA LYS A 30 -5.89 -0.96 5.96
C LYS A 30 -4.93 -0.06 6.72
N SER A 31 -3.91 0.44 6.05
CA SER A 31 -3.11 1.57 6.53
C SER A 31 -3.70 2.88 6.01
N PHE A 32 -3.93 2.93 4.69
CA PHE A 32 -4.42 4.11 4.00
C PHE A 32 -5.48 3.74 2.96
N VAL A 33 -6.44 4.64 2.77
CA VAL A 33 -7.40 4.62 1.65
C VAL A 33 -7.27 5.97 0.97
N VAL A 34 -6.43 6.03 -0.05
CA VAL A 34 -5.93 7.29 -0.63
C VAL A 34 -5.88 7.25 -2.14
N SER A 35 -6.03 8.42 -2.77
CA SER A 35 -5.83 8.64 -4.20
C SER A 35 -4.38 8.99 -4.53
N GLN A 36 -4.04 9.00 -5.84
CA GLN A 36 -2.75 9.51 -6.31
C GLN A 36 -2.52 10.99 -5.95
N ASN A 37 -3.59 11.78 -5.89
CA ASN A 37 -3.51 13.17 -5.47
C ASN A 37 -3.18 13.28 -3.97
N ASP A 38 -3.80 12.48 -3.12
CA ASP A 38 -3.51 12.49 -1.66
C ASP A 38 -2.04 12.14 -1.38
N MET A 39 -1.50 11.16 -2.10
CA MET A 39 -0.08 10.81 -2.05
C MET A 39 0.81 11.97 -2.51
N PHE A 40 0.45 12.63 -3.61
CA PHE A 40 1.21 13.78 -4.13
C PHE A 40 1.16 15.00 -3.19
N GLU A 41 0.00 15.29 -2.61
CA GLU A 41 -0.14 16.34 -1.59
C GLU A 41 0.67 16.04 -0.33
N SER A 42 0.73 14.77 0.10
CA SER A 42 1.58 14.35 1.21
C SER A 42 3.06 14.61 0.93
N VAL A 43 3.53 14.23 -0.28
CA VAL A 43 4.91 14.52 -0.71
C VAL A 43 5.18 16.02 -0.63
N LYS A 44 4.30 16.85 -1.19
CA LYS A 44 4.46 18.31 -1.16
C LYS A 44 4.54 18.88 0.26
N ARG A 45 3.66 18.44 1.17
CA ARG A 45 3.69 18.88 2.58
C ARG A 45 4.99 18.48 3.27
N VAL A 46 5.46 17.25 3.05
CA VAL A 46 6.67 16.72 3.69
C VAL A 46 7.95 17.37 3.16
N THR A 47 8.01 17.67 1.87
CA THR A 47 9.18 18.30 1.23
C THR A 47 9.14 19.82 1.24
N GLY A 48 8.00 20.43 1.56
CA GLY A 48 7.78 21.88 1.46
C GLY A 48 7.72 22.40 0.02
N THR A 49 7.50 21.52 -0.96
CA THR A 49 7.38 21.89 -2.38
C THR A 49 5.94 22.24 -2.75
N THR A 50 5.79 22.88 -3.91
CA THR A 50 4.53 23.30 -4.53
C THR A 50 4.41 22.71 -5.93
N ASP A 51 3.26 22.85 -6.58
CA ASP A 51 3.07 22.35 -7.96
C ASP A 51 4.09 22.95 -8.95
N ALA A 52 4.59 24.16 -8.70
CA ALA A 52 5.60 24.80 -9.53
C ALA A 52 6.96 24.07 -9.53
N ASP A 53 7.21 23.26 -8.49
CA ASP A 53 8.43 22.48 -8.34
C ASP A 53 8.37 21.12 -9.06
N TRP A 54 7.21 20.74 -9.61
CA TRP A 54 6.97 19.43 -10.21
C TRP A 54 6.52 19.52 -11.67
N THR A 55 7.01 18.61 -12.50
CA THR A 55 6.43 18.36 -13.83
C THR A 55 5.31 17.34 -13.70
N ILE A 56 4.06 17.81 -13.75
CA ILE A 56 2.88 16.97 -13.58
C ILE A 56 2.42 16.46 -14.96
N THR A 57 2.24 15.14 -15.08
CA THR A 57 1.72 14.50 -16.29
C THR A 57 0.56 13.58 -15.92
N TYR A 58 -0.32 13.32 -16.88
CA TYR A 58 -1.51 12.49 -16.69
C TYR A 58 -1.51 11.37 -17.72
N GLU A 59 -1.88 10.17 -17.27
CA GLU A 59 -2.07 9.00 -18.12
C GLU A 59 -3.41 8.36 -17.76
N ASP A 60 -4.21 8.03 -18.77
CA ASP A 60 -5.46 7.32 -18.59
C ASP A 60 -5.20 5.92 -17.99
N THR A 61 -5.92 5.59 -16.91
CA THR A 61 -5.71 4.34 -16.16
C THR A 61 -6.03 3.10 -17.00
N ARG A 62 -7.00 3.20 -17.92
CA ARG A 62 -7.33 2.09 -18.82
C ARG A 62 -6.21 1.84 -19.81
N LYS A 63 -5.75 2.90 -20.48
CA LYS A 63 -4.59 2.83 -21.38
C LYS A 63 -3.35 2.29 -20.67
N ARG A 64 -3.05 2.77 -19.45
CA ARG A 64 -1.89 2.33 -18.67
C ARG A 64 -1.93 0.81 -18.41
N CYS A 65 -3.11 0.27 -18.14
CA CYS A 65 -3.36 -1.16 -17.94
C CYS A 65 -3.19 -1.96 -19.25
N GLU A 66 -3.80 -1.50 -20.35
CA GLU A 66 -3.71 -2.13 -21.67
C GLU A 66 -2.27 -2.18 -22.19
N ASP A 67 -1.50 -1.12 -22.01
CA ASP A 67 -0.07 -1.07 -22.33
C ASP A 67 0.73 -2.09 -21.52
N GLY A 68 0.43 -2.21 -20.21
CA GLY A 68 1.05 -3.22 -19.34
C GLY A 68 0.76 -4.64 -19.82
N LEU A 69 -0.49 -4.92 -20.21
CA LEU A 69 -0.89 -6.20 -20.78
C LEU A 69 -0.18 -6.48 -22.12
N ALA A 70 -0.03 -5.48 -22.99
CA ALA A 70 0.71 -5.61 -24.24
C ALA A 70 2.19 -5.98 -24.00
N GLN A 71 2.83 -5.36 -23.00
CA GLN A 71 4.19 -5.70 -22.58
C GLN A 71 4.31 -7.15 -22.07
N VAL A 72 3.36 -7.59 -21.23
CA VAL A 72 3.34 -8.97 -20.73
C VAL A 72 3.23 -9.99 -21.86
N LYS A 73 2.37 -9.72 -22.85
CA LYS A 73 2.16 -10.61 -24.01
C LYS A 73 3.43 -10.85 -24.84
N VAL A 74 4.38 -9.90 -24.82
CA VAL A 74 5.68 -10.03 -25.51
C VAL A 74 6.81 -10.45 -24.57
N GLY A 75 6.51 -10.91 -23.35
CA GLY A 75 7.47 -11.43 -22.39
C GLY A 75 8.12 -10.39 -21.47
N ASN A 76 7.70 -9.11 -21.52
CA ASN A 76 8.20 -8.08 -20.62
C ASN A 76 7.37 -8.03 -19.32
N MET A 77 7.90 -8.60 -18.24
CA MET A 77 7.22 -8.69 -16.94
C MET A 77 7.11 -7.36 -16.18
N ALA A 78 7.81 -6.30 -16.59
CA ALA A 78 7.56 -4.97 -16.04
C ALA A 78 6.11 -4.50 -16.32
N GLY A 79 5.51 -5.00 -17.41
CA GLY A 79 4.12 -4.75 -17.76
C GLY A 79 3.13 -5.27 -16.72
N PHE A 80 3.47 -6.35 -16.00
CA PHE A 80 2.61 -6.91 -14.95
C PHE A 80 2.49 -5.95 -13.77
N SER A 81 3.61 -5.40 -13.29
CA SER A 81 3.60 -4.37 -12.23
C SER A 81 2.89 -3.10 -12.68
N LYS A 82 3.08 -2.66 -13.94
CA LYS A 82 2.36 -1.52 -14.53
C LYS A 82 0.84 -1.75 -14.48
N MET A 83 0.39 -2.93 -14.87
CA MET A 83 -1.01 -3.34 -14.88
C MET A 83 -1.60 -3.38 -13.46
N LEU A 84 -0.92 -4.03 -12.51
CA LEU A 84 -1.38 -4.14 -11.13
C LEU A 84 -1.55 -2.76 -10.47
N TYR A 85 -0.57 -1.88 -10.63
CA TYR A 85 -0.65 -0.53 -10.08
C TYR A 85 -1.80 0.26 -10.73
N ALA A 86 -1.94 0.21 -12.06
CA ALA A 86 -3.03 0.90 -12.74
C ALA A 86 -4.41 0.38 -12.29
N ARG A 87 -4.57 -0.95 -12.16
CA ARG A 87 -5.84 -1.56 -11.76
C ARG A 87 -6.32 -1.11 -10.38
N ALA A 88 -5.41 -0.76 -9.47
CA ALA A 88 -5.75 -0.24 -8.14
C ALA A 88 -6.55 1.08 -8.19
N PHE A 89 -6.39 1.88 -9.25
CA PHE A 89 -7.03 3.19 -9.41
C PHE A 89 -8.14 3.21 -10.46
N TYR A 90 -8.69 2.05 -10.82
CA TYR A 90 -9.83 2.02 -11.74
C TYR A 90 -11.08 2.64 -11.09
N PRO A 91 -11.95 3.32 -11.86
CA PRO A 91 -13.17 3.93 -11.33
C PRO A 91 -14.22 2.94 -10.81
N ASP A 92 -14.04 1.64 -11.10
CA ASP A 92 -14.98 0.59 -10.70
C ASP A 92 -14.89 0.21 -9.21
N ASP A 93 -13.94 0.82 -8.48
CA ASP A 93 -13.70 0.68 -7.04
C ASP A 93 -13.58 -0.78 -6.56
N SER A 94 -13.23 -1.69 -7.49
CA SER A 94 -13.25 -3.13 -7.26
C SER A 94 -12.25 -3.61 -6.19
N ASN A 95 -11.31 -2.74 -5.81
CA ASN A 95 -10.30 -3.01 -4.78
C ASN A 95 -10.63 -2.33 -3.44
N HIS A 96 -11.77 -1.65 -3.31
CA HIS A 96 -12.18 -1.00 -2.08
C HIS A 96 -12.70 -2.02 -1.05
N LEU A 97 -11.84 -2.35 -0.10
CA LEU A 97 -12.14 -3.32 0.96
C LEU A 97 -12.14 -2.66 2.34
N SER A 98 -12.19 -1.33 2.39
CA SER A 98 -12.02 -0.57 3.64
C SER A 98 -13.13 -0.84 4.66
N GLU A 99 -14.33 -1.16 4.19
CA GLU A 99 -15.48 -1.57 5.01
C GLU A 99 -15.30 -2.95 5.64
N LYS A 100 -14.44 -3.80 5.05
CA LYS A 100 -14.12 -5.13 5.58
C LYS A 100 -12.93 -5.10 6.55
N ALA A 101 -12.25 -3.96 6.68
CA ALA A 101 -11.05 -3.84 7.47
C ALA A 101 -11.33 -4.12 8.96
N GLN A 102 -10.46 -4.92 9.58
CA GLN A 102 -10.58 -5.40 10.96
C GLN A 102 -9.58 -4.68 11.88
N ASN A 103 -9.12 -3.48 11.51
CA ASN A 103 -8.16 -2.70 12.29
C ASN A 103 -8.57 -2.54 13.75
N ASP A 104 -9.81 -2.11 14.00
CA ASP A 104 -10.34 -1.90 15.37
C ASP A 104 -10.37 -3.21 16.16
N LEU A 105 -10.85 -4.30 15.53
CA LEU A 105 -10.87 -5.63 16.14
C LEU A 105 -9.47 -6.11 16.54
N LEU A 106 -8.47 -5.74 15.73
CA LEU A 106 -7.06 -6.11 15.93
C LEU A 106 -6.28 -5.09 16.77
N GLY A 107 -6.92 -3.99 17.20
CA GLY A 107 -6.29 -2.89 17.93
C GLY A 107 -5.15 -2.22 17.15
N LEU A 108 -5.24 -2.17 15.82
CA LEU A 108 -4.24 -1.51 14.97
C LEU A 108 -4.45 0.01 15.03
N PRO A 109 -3.37 0.81 15.16
CA PRO A 109 -3.48 2.25 15.19
C PRO A 109 -3.84 2.81 13.81
N ASP A 110 -4.42 4.00 13.81
CA ASP A 110 -4.46 4.83 12.61
C ASP A 110 -3.07 5.40 12.33
N GLU A 111 -2.66 5.33 11.07
CA GLU A 111 -1.35 5.81 10.62
C GLU A 111 -1.45 7.21 10.03
N ASN A 112 -0.39 8.00 10.16
CA ASN A 112 -0.30 9.31 9.53
C ASN A 112 0.44 9.21 8.19
N LEU A 113 -0.24 9.57 7.10
CA LEU A 113 0.31 9.50 5.75
C LEU A 113 1.59 10.33 5.58
N ASP A 114 1.66 11.52 6.18
CA ASP A 114 2.83 12.41 6.05
C ASP A 114 4.05 11.86 6.80
N GLU A 115 3.84 11.21 7.95
CA GLU A 115 4.90 10.51 8.66
C GLU A 115 5.45 9.34 7.83
N SER A 116 4.59 8.51 7.24
CA SER A 116 5.00 7.40 6.38
C SER A 116 5.67 7.89 5.09
N THR A 117 5.15 8.96 4.47
CA THR A 117 5.76 9.59 3.29
C THR A 117 7.17 10.12 3.61
N LYS A 118 7.36 10.72 4.78
CA LYS A 118 8.67 11.18 5.25
C LYS A 118 9.66 10.03 5.39
N VAL A 119 9.25 8.91 5.99
CA VAL A 119 10.08 7.70 6.08
C VAL A 119 10.47 7.21 4.67
N GLY A 120 9.52 7.20 3.73
CA GLY A 120 9.79 6.82 2.33
C GLY A 120 10.81 7.74 1.63
N ILE A 121 10.73 9.05 1.87
CA ILE A 121 11.69 10.02 1.33
C ILE A 121 13.08 9.84 1.97
N ASP A 122 13.14 9.66 3.28
CA ASP A 122 14.41 9.49 4.00
C ASP A 122 15.13 8.19 3.60
N LEU A 123 14.39 7.14 3.20
CA LEU A 123 14.96 5.89 2.70
C LEU A 123 15.86 6.10 1.47
N VAL A 124 15.61 7.13 0.64
CA VAL A 124 16.46 7.44 -0.53
C VAL A 124 17.90 7.70 -0.10
N LYS A 125 18.10 8.41 1.01
CA LYS A 125 19.43 8.70 1.57
C LYS A 125 20.13 7.41 2.00
N GLU A 126 19.40 6.50 2.64
CA GLU A 126 19.97 5.21 3.05
C GLU A 126 20.36 4.33 1.85
N LEU A 127 19.53 4.31 0.81
CA LEU A 127 19.80 3.53 -0.40
C LEU A 127 21.04 4.05 -1.12
N GLN A 128 21.22 5.37 -1.20
CA GLN A 128 22.44 5.98 -1.75
C GLN A 128 23.69 5.56 -0.97
N LEU A 129 23.65 5.63 0.37
CA LEU A 129 24.75 5.18 1.23
C LEU A 129 25.06 3.67 1.08
N ARG A 130 24.04 2.84 0.82
CA ARG A 130 24.25 1.40 0.55
C ARG A 130 25.00 1.18 -0.76
N VAL A 131 24.66 1.92 -1.81
CA VAL A 131 25.36 1.84 -3.11
C VAL A 131 26.82 2.28 -2.96
N GLU A 132 27.09 3.38 -2.26
CA GLU A 132 28.47 3.85 -2.03
C GLU A 132 29.33 2.83 -1.28
N ARG A 133 28.78 2.19 -0.23
CA ARG A 133 29.47 1.11 0.51
C ARG A 133 29.72 -0.14 -0.31
N MET A 134 28.85 -0.45 -1.27
CA MET A 134 29.04 -1.60 -2.16
C MET A 134 30.07 -1.32 -3.27
N ALA A 135 30.36 -0.05 -3.53
CA ALA A 135 31.33 0.39 -4.54
C ALA A 135 32.76 0.59 -4.00
N SER A 136 32.96 0.55 -2.67
CA SER A 136 34.27 0.59 -1.99
C SER A 136 34.79 -0.80 -1.65
#